data_AF-A0A2P7TAI9-F1
#
_entry.id   AF-A0A2P7TAI9-F1
#
_cell.length_a   1.000
_cell.length_b   1.000
_cell.length_c   1.000
_cell.angle_alpha   90.00
_cell.angle_beta   90.00
_cell.angle_gamma   90.00
#
_symmetry.space_group_name_H-M   'P 1'
#
loop_
_entity.id
_entity.type
_entity.pdbx_description
1 polymer ?
#
loop_
_entity_poly.entity_id
_entity_poly.type
_entity_poly.pdbx_seq_one_letter_code
_entity_poly.pdbx_strand_id
1 'polypeptide(L)'
;MRTILLLALFTGFTSLHAQNEQITPLPQAADNYISARQQQIAFYKQFAFTSEAQFDSLNRVMYGNVVKGETSGKGLQKSGSCTLNRQVYGWHPYWNGASVYENYDFSLLSTFCYFAYELNPSTGSYYDIHYWKTTNSITLAQEAGARVDLCVTNFGTTPNITFLGNQTAWHRFADSLIVLLNYRNADGVNIDFEGMPGSQRNNFTNFITYLRNRLDADRPGTSISIALYAVDWTNVFDIAALNPLIDAFVVMGYDYHYSADSQAGP
;
A
#
# COMPACT_ATOMS: atom_id res chain seq x y z
N MET A 1 14.53 16.76 24.16
CA MET A 1 13.28 17.32 24.74
C MET A 1 12.26 17.42 23.61
N ARG A 2 11.39 16.41 23.45
CA ARG A 2 10.34 16.40 22.41
C ARG A 2 9.00 16.33 23.12
N THR A 3 8.25 17.42 23.03
CA THR A 3 6.93 17.60 23.62
C THR A 3 5.91 16.76 22.84
N ILE A 4 5.35 15.76 23.49
CA ILE A 4 4.13 15.07 23.04
C ILE A 4 2.96 15.85 23.63
N LEU A 5 2.15 16.47 22.78
CA LEU A 5 0.89 17.09 23.19
C LEU A 5 -0.18 16.00 23.13
N LEU A 6 -0.54 15.45 24.29
CA LEU A 6 -1.66 14.53 24.47
C LEU A 6 -2.87 15.37 24.88
N LEU A 7 -3.89 15.47 24.02
CA LEU A 7 -5.17 16.07 24.40
C LEU A 7 -5.99 14.98 25.11
N ALA A 8 -6.00 15.01 26.44
CA ALA A 8 -6.80 14.12 27.27
C ALA A 8 -8.13 14.80 27.62
N LEU A 9 -9.26 14.24 27.16
CA LEU A 9 -10.56 14.53 27.74
C LEU A 9 -10.70 13.70 29.03
N PHE A 10 -10.81 14.39 30.16
CA PHE A 10 -11.12 13.80 31.46
C PHE A 10 -12.61 13.46 31.55
N THR A 11 -12.95 12.18 31.71
CA THR A 11 -14.17 11.77 32.39
C THR A 11 -13.88 10.59 33.32
N GLY A 12 -13.94 10.85 34.63
CA GLY A 12 -14.31 9.92 35.71
C GLY A 12 -13.58 8.58 35.82
N PHE A 13 -12.60 8.51 36.74
CA PHE A 13 -12.16 7.23 37.30
C PHE A 13 -13.24 6.66 38.23
N THR A 14 -13.77 5.48 37.88
CA THR A 14 -14.18 4.48 38.87
C THR A 14 -13.32 3.25 38.65
N SER A 15 -12.66 2.80 39.72
CA SER A 15 -11.83 1.61 39.74
C SER A 15 -12.66 0.36 39.39
N LEU A 16 -12.54 -0.14 38.16
CA LEU A 16 -12.93 -1.51 37.85
C LEU A 16 -11.75 -2.43 38.15
N HIS A 17 -12.00 -3.41 39.01
CA HIS A 17 -11.12 -4.55 39.21
C HIS A 17 -10.90 -5.23 37.85
N ALA A 18 -9.64 -5.51 37.50
CA ALA A 18 -9.31 -6.37 36.39
C ALA A 18 -9.88 -7.76 36.67
N GLN A 19 -11.07 -8.03 36.14
CA GLN A 19 -11.50 -9.41 35.98
C GLN A 19 -10.62 -10.01 34.90
N ASN A 20 -10.08 -11.18 35.21
CA ASN A 20 -9.33 -12.02 34.31
C ASN A 20 -10.33 -12.55 33.28
N GLU A 21 -10.75 -11.70 32.34
CA GLU A 21 -11.55 -12.13 31.20
C GLU A 21 -10.64 -13.06 30.39
N GLN A 22 -11.04 -14.33 30.35
CA GLN A 22 -10.61 -15.25 29.32
C GLN A 22 -10.82 -14.52 28.00
N ILE A 23 -9.72 -14.10 27.36
CA ILE A 23 -9.74 -13.56 26.01
C ILE A 23 -10.40 -14.65 25.17
N THR A 24 -11.67 -14.45 24.83
CA THR A 24 -12.36 -15.31 23.87
C THR A 24 -11.46 -15.37 22.64
N PRO A 25 -11.20 -16.56 22.07
CA PRO A 25 -10.42 -16.67 20.85
C PRO A 25 -10.95 -15.67 19.85
N LEU A 26 -10.06 -14.80 19.37
CA LEU A 26 -10.39 -13.85 18.33
C LEU A 26 -11.08 -14.65 17.20
N PRO A 27 -12.25 -14.20 16.69
CA PRO A 27 -12.93 -14.90 15.61
C PRO A 27 -11.93 -15.20 14.50
N GLN A 28 -11.85 -16.47 14.13
CA GLN A 28 -10.90 -16.95 13.14
C GLN A 28 -11.21 -16.22 11.83
N ALA A 29 -10.18 -15.65 11.19
CA ALA A 29 -10.34 -15.09 9.86
C ALA A 29 -11.04 -16.12 8.96
N ALA A 30 -12.09 -15.69 8.24
CA ALA A 30 -12.77 -16.58 7.33
C ALA A 30 -11.74 -17.22 6.38
N ASP A 31 -11.82 -18.53 6.16
CA ASP A 31 -10.89 -19.30 5.32
C ASP A 31 -10.78 -18.76 3.86
N ASN A 32 -11.64 -17.80 3.49
CA ASN A 32 -11.73 -17.14 2.19
C ASN A 32 -11.77 -15.60 2.29
N TYR A 33 -10.94 -14.97 3.13
CA TYR A 33 -10.81 -13.50 3.11
C TYR A 33 -10.38 -13.01 1.71
N ILE A 34 -11.14 -12.08 1.15
CA ILE A 34 -10.85 -11.38 -0.10
C ILE A 34 -10.84 -9.89 0.21
N SER A 35 -9.70 -9.23 0.00
CA SER A 35 -9.60 -7.79 0.28
C SER A 35 -10.41 -6.94 -0.70
N ALA A 36 -10.81 -5.74 -0.27
CA ALA A 36 -11.46 -4.77 -1.15
C ALA A 36 -10.59 -4.46 -2.39
N ARG A 37 -9.26 -4.39 -2.22
CA ARG A 37 -8.32 -4.20 -3.33
C ARG A 37 -8.31 -5.39 -4.29
N GLN A 38 -8.34 -6.62 -3.77
CA GLN A 38 -8.46 -7.82 -4.61
C GLN A 38 -9.78 -7.82 -5.41
N GLN A 39 -10.90 -7.41 -4.81
CA GLN A 39 -12.18 -7.27 -5.52
C GLN A 39 -12.13 -6.20 -6.62
N GLN A 40 -11.53 -5.05 -6.33
CA GLN A 40 -11.35 -3.96 -7.31
C GLN A 40 -10.48 -4.41 -8.49
N ILE A 41 -9.35 -5.08 -8.23
CA ILE A 41 -8.51 -5.64 -9.29
C ILE A 41 -9.32 -6.61 -10.16
N ALA A 42 -10.08 -7.52 -9.56
CA ALA A 42 -10.91 -8.47 -10.31
C ALA A 42 -11.96 -7.74 -11.19
N PHE A 43 -12.60 -6.71 -10.65
CA PHE A 43 -13.53 -5.87 -11.40
C PHE A 43 -12.85 -5.15 -12.57
N TYR A 44 -11.71 -4.48 -12.38
CA TYR A 44 -11.10 -3.71 -13.46
C TYR A 44 -10.40 -4.59 -14.52
N LYS A 45 -9.91 -5.77 -14.14
CA LYS A 45 -9.29 -6.72 -15.08
C LYS A 45 -10.24 -7.23 -16.15
N GLN A 46 -11.55 -7.28 -15.88
CA GLN A 46 -12.54 -7.79 -16.84
C GLN A 46 -12.61 -6.94 -18.13
N PHE A 47 -12.17 -5.68 -18.09
CA PHE A 47 -12.25 -4.76 -19.23
C PHE A 47 -11.07 -4.88 -20.21
N ALA A 48 -9.98 -5.56 -19.81
CA ALA A 48 -8.78 -5.73 -20.63
C ALA A 48 -8.23 -4.42 -21.25
N PHE A 49 -8.35 -3.32 -20.50
CA PHE A 49 -7.84 -2.02 -20.95
C PHE A 49 -6.33 -1.97 -20.93
N THR A 50 -5.78 -1.24 -21.89
CA THR A 50 -4.33 -1.13 -22.14
C THR A 50 -3.85 0.31 -22.09
N SER A 51 -4.72 1.27 -21.74
CA SER A 51 -4.37 2.70 -21.61
C SER A 51 -5.16 3.43 -20.50
N GLU A 52 -4.52 4.43 -19.89
CA GLU A 52 -5.16 5.32 -18.90
C GLU A 52 -6.41 6.02 -19.47
N ALA A 53 -6.43 6.33 -20.77
CA ALA A 53 -7.57 6.96 -21.44
C ALA A 53 -8.83 6.06 -21.49
N GLN A 54 -8.65 4.74 -21.55
CA GLN A 54 -9.78 3.80 -21.46
C GLN A 54 -10.34 3.78 -20.04
N PHE A 55 -9.48 3.82 -19.02
CA PHE A 55 -9.89 3.96 -17.63
C PHE A 55 -10.59 5.29 -17.36
N ASP A 56 -10.11 6.40 -17.92
CA ASP A 56 -10.80 7.69 -17.88
C ASP A 56 -12.21 7.62 -18.49
N SER A 57 -12.35 6.89 -19.59
CA SER A 57 -13.65 6.70 -20.25
C SER A 57 -14.61 5.90 -19.37
N LEU A 58 -14.13 4.85 -18.71
CA LEU A 58 -14.92 4.08 -17.74
C LEU A 58 -15.30 4.92 -16.51
N ASN A 59 -14.34 5.63 -15.93
CA ASN A 59 -14.58 6.46 -14.74
C ASN A 59 -15.59 7.58 -15.03
N ARG A 60 -15.59 8.14 -16.24
CA ARG A 60 -16.61 9.09 -16.68
C ARG A 60 -18.02 8.50 -16.70
N VAL A 61 -18.16 7.25 -17.14
CA VAL A 61 -19.45 6.55 -17.16
C VAL A 61 -19.91 6.21 -15.75
N MET A 62 -19.00 5.75 -14.89
CA MET A 62 -19.32 5.29 -13.54
C MET A 62 -19.59 6.44 -12.56
N TYR A 63 -18.82 7.53 -12.65
CA TYR A 63 -18.78 8.58 -11.63
C TYR A 63 -19.05 9.98 -12.17
N GLY A 64 -19.27 10.13 -13.48
CA GLY A 64 -19.46 11.42 -14.13
C GLY A 64 -18.14 12.12 -14.50
N ASN A 65 -18.26 13.35 -15.02
CA ASN A 65 -17.09 14.13 -15.43
C ASN A 65 -16.28 14.59 -14.20
N VAL A 66 -14.96 14.38 -14.25
CA VAL A 66 -14.05 14.98 -13.28
C VAL A 66 -13.94 16.49 -13.56
N VAL A 67 -14.36 17.32 -12.60
CA VAL A 67 -14.23 18.77 -12.70
C VAL A 67 -12.79 19.14 -12.37
N LYS A 68 -12.07 19.76 -13.33
CA LYS A 68 -10.71 20.25 -13.08
C LYS A 68 -10.75 21.52 -12.23
N GLY A 69 -10.02 21.52 -11.12
CA GLY A 69 -9.75 22.72 -10.32
C GLY A 69 -8.73 23.63 -11.02
N GLU A 70 -8.65 24.90 -10.61
CA GLU A 70 -7.75 25.88 -11.23
C GLU A 70 -6.26 25.54 -11.09
N THR A 71 -5.91 24.70 -10.11
CA THR A 71 -4.55 24.26 -9.80
C THR A 71 -4.22 22.86 -10.35
N SER A 72 -5.19 22.21 -10.99
CA SER A 72 -5.12 20.84 -11.48
C SER A 72 -4.12 20.65 -12.63
N GLY A 73 -3.29 19.61 -12.54
CA GLY A 73 -2.55 19.05 -13.68
C GLY A 73 -1.23 19.76 -13.95
N LYS A 74 -0.86 20.67 -13.07
CA LYS A 74 0.50 21.20 -12.96
C LYS A 74 1.15 20.43 -11.83
N GLY A 75 2.39 19.99 -11.98
CA GLY A 75 3.24 19.66 -10.83
C GLY A 75 3.38 20.95 -10.04
N LEU A 76 2.39 21.25 -9.18
CA LEU A 76 2.28 22.55 -8.56
C LEU A 76 3.55 22.74 -7.76
N GLN A 77 4.32 23.74 -8.17
CA GLN A 77 5.43 24.26 -7.40
C GLN A 77 4.95 24.41 -5.97
N LYS A 78 5.61 23.71 -5.05
CA LYS A 78 5.38 23.77 -3.61
C LYS A 78 4.95 25.19 -3.24
N SER A 79 3.71 25.35 -2.77
CA SER A 79 3.26 26.62 -2.19
C SER A 79 4.34 27.04 -1.21
N GLY A 80 5.07 28.14 -1.49
CA GLY A 80 6.32 28.51 -0.81
C GLY A 80 6.18 28.74 0.70
N SER A 81 4.98 28.57 1.26
CA SER A 81 4.66 28.73 2.69
C SER A 81 4.39 27.43 3.43
N CYS A 82 4.09 26.31 2.75
CA CYS A 82 3.71 25.06 3.43
C CYS A 82 4.78 23.98 3.24
N THR A 83 5.52 23.68 4.30
CA THR A 83 6.42 22.52 4.35
C THR A 83 5.76 21.45 5.21
N LEU A 84 5.51 20.27 4.64
CA LEU A 84 5.00 19.13 5.37
C LEU A 84 5.94 18.78 6.52
N ASN A 85 5.40 18.74 7.75
CA ASN A 85 6.11 18.35 8.95
C ASN A 85 5.74 16.93 9.43
N ARG A 86 4.85 16.26 8.70
CA ARG A 86 4.37 14.89 8.91
C ARG A 86 4.34 14.15 7.57
N GLN A 87 4.33 12.82 7.63
CA GLN A 87 4.15 11.99 6.46
C GLN A 87 2.69 12.08 5.98
N VAL A 88 2.50 12.34 4.70
CA VAL A 88 1.24 12.23 3.97
C VAL A 88 1.48 11.26 2.83
N TYR A 89 1.02 10.02 3.02
CA TYR A 89 1.26 8.91 2.12
C TYR A 89 -0.02 8.66 1.31
N GLY A 90 0.05 8.79 -0.02
CA GLY A 90 -1.11 8.65 -0.91
C GLY A 90 -0.91 7.55 -1.95
N TRP A 91 -1.95 6.76 -2.21
CA TRP A 91 -1.96 5.73 -3.26
C TRP A 91 -2.67 6.23 -4.51
N HIS A 92 -2.14 5.89 -5.68
CA HIS A 92 -2.83 6.04 -6.96
C HIS A 92 -2.92 4.68 -7.68
N PRO A 93 -4.11 4.07 -7.70
CA PRO A 93 -4.41 2.92 -8.54
C PRO A 93 -4.42 3.25 -10.02
N TYR A 94 -3.77 2.41 -10.83
CA TYR A 94 -3.67 2.56 -12.29
C TYR A 94 -5.03 2.69 -12.99
N TRP A 95 -6.09 2.11 -12.41
CA TRP A 95 -7.45 2.17 -12.96
C TRP A 95 -8.16 3.50 -12.73
N ASN A 96 -7.60 4.42 -11.93
CA ASN A 96 -8.17 5.75 -11.76
C ASN A 96 -7.96 6.64 -13.00
N GLY A 97 -6.99 6.33 -13.85
CA GLY A 97 -6.74 7.05 -15.10
C GLY A 97 -6.14 8.45 -14.91
N ALA A 98 -5.82 9.10 -16.03
CA ALA A 98 -5.11 10.37 -16.06
C ALA A 98 -5.97 11.54 -15.61
N SER A 99 -7.25 11.54 -15.98
CA SER A 99 -8.20 12.57 -15.59
C SER A 99 -8.33 12.74 -14.07
N VAL A 100 -7.98 11.72 -13.28
CA VAL A 100 -8.00 11.79 -11.81
C VAL A 100 -6.69 12.35 -11.27
N TYR A 101 -5.53 11.78 -11.62
CA TYR A 101 -4.26 12.27 -11.05
C TYR A 101 -3.87 13.66 -11.55
N GLU A 102 -4.35 14.07 -12.73
CA GLU A 102 -4.25 15.44 -13.21
C GLU A 102 -5.04 16.42 -12.34
N ASN A 103 -5.75 16.00 -11.30
CA ASN A 103 -6.43 16.89 -10.37
C ASN A 103 -5.82 16.90 -8.97
N TYR A 104 -4.76 16.13 -8.72
CA TYR A 104 -4.11 16.11 -7.42
C TYR A 104 -3.28 17.38 -7.17
N ASP A 105 -3.25 17.83 -5.93
CA ASP A 105 -2.20 18.70 -5.42
C ASP A 105 -1.08 17.83 -4.85
N PHE A 106 -0.11 17.47 -5.69
CA PHE A 106 1.02 16.63 -5.30
C PHE A 106 1.92 17.28 -4.23
N SER A 107 1.87 18.61 -4.07
CA SER A 107 2.66 19.31 -3.05
C SER A 107 2.21 19.00 -1.61
N LEU A 108 1.00 18.44 -1.46
CA LEU A 108 0.47 17.97 -0.19
C LEU A 108 0.88 16.53 0.15
N LEU A 109 1.55 15.82 -0.76
CA LEU A 109 2.05 14.46 -0.54
C LEU A 109 3.52 14.49 -0.13
N SER A 110 3.85 13.77 0.95
CA SER A 110 5.25 13.45 1.23
C SER A 110 5.71 12.23 0.43
N THR A 111 4.79 11.31 0.17
CA THR A 111 5.06 10.07 -0.57
C THR A 111 3.85 9.73 -1.43
N PHE A 112 4.11 9.54 -2.72
CA PHE A 112 3.17 9.07 -3.71
C PHE A 112 3.47 7.61 -4.02
N CYS A 113 2.52 6.73 -3.79
CA CYS A 113 2.65 5.31 -4.04
C CYS A 113 1.83 4.91 -5.27
N TYR A 114 2.54 4.50 -6.32
CA TYR A 114 1.89 4.05 -7.54
C TYR A 114 1.46 2.59 -7.38
N PHE A 115 0.19 2.34 -7.64
CA PHE A 115 -0.39 1.00 -7.60
C PHE A 115 -0.69 0.55 -9.04
N ALA A 116 -0.10 -0.55 -9.55
CA ALA A 116 0.72 -1.53 -8.85
C ALA A 116 1.72 -2.30 -9.74
N TYR A 117 2.69 -2.91 -9.06
CA TYR A 117 3.40 -4.12 -9.46
C TYR A 117 2.55 -5.31 -8.99
N GLU A 118 1.96 -6.04 -9.92
CA GLU A 118 1.19 -7.25 -9.62
C GLU A 118 2.12 -8.46 -9.60
N LEU A 119 2.43 -8.99 -8.42
CA LEU A 119 3.41 -10.06 -8.27
C LEU A 119 2.91 -11.37 -8.90
N ASN A 120 3.80 -12.02 -9.65
CA ASN A 120 3.66 -13.42 -10.03
C ASN A 120 4.32 -14.28 -8.94
N PRO A 121 3.53 -14.96 -8.08
CA PRO A 121 4.05 -15.60 -6.88
C PRO A 121 4.99 -16.78 -7.18
N SER A 122 4.80 -17.46 -8.32
CA SER A 122 5.60 -18.62 -8.69
C SER A 122 7.00 -18.26 -9.18
N THR A 123 7.15 -17.08 -9.79
CA THR A 123 8.42 -16.65 -10.41
C THR A 123 9.08 -15.51 -9.67
N GLY A 124 8.33 -14.73 -8.90
CA GLY A 124 8.77 -13.48 -8.29
C GLY A 124 8.88 -12.30 -9.25
N SER A 125 8.62 -12.50 -10.54
CA SER A 125 8.45 -11.38 -11.48
C SER A 125 7.04 -10.78 -11.33
N TYR A 126 6.62 -9.90 -12.24
CA TYR A 126 5.28 -9.34 -12.26
C TYR A 126 4.41 -9.97 -13.35
N TYR A 127 3.11 -10.06 -13.10
CA TYR A 127 2.11 -10.20 -14.16
C TYR A 127 1.99 -8.91 -14.96
N ASP A 128 1.93 -7.77 -14.27
CA ASP A 128 1.89 -6.44 -14.87
C ASP A 128 2.48 -5.39 -13.92
N ILE A 129 2.96 -4.30 -14.50
CA ILE A 129 3.38 -3.06 -13.83
C ILE A 129 2.57 -1.85 -14.32
N HIS A 130 1.58 -2.11 -15.17
CA HIS A 130 0.68 -1.17 -15.80
C HIS A 130 1.48 -0.04 -16.46
N TYR A 131 1.08 1.19 -16.20
CA TYR A 131 1.69 2.38 -16.77
C TYR A 131 2.92 2.85 -15.98
N TRP A 132 3.50 2.05 -15.08
CA TRP A 132 4.69 2.46 -14.30
C TRP A 132 5.77 3.08 -15.19
N LYS A 133 5.96 2.54 -16.41
CA LYS A 133 6.97 3.03 -17.36
C LYS A 133 6.56 4.22 -18.22
N THR A 134 5.29 4.62 -18.22
CA THR A 134 4.78 5.68 -19.12
C THR A 134 3.89 6.74 -18.47
N THR A 135 3.29 6.47 -17.31
CA THR A 135 2.37 7.38 -16.61
C THR A 135 3.05 8.70 -16.25
N ASN A 136 2.30 9.80 -16.34
CA ASN A 136 2.76 11.12 -15.95
C ASN A 136 2.58 11.38 -14.44
N SER A 137 1.77 10.58 -13.74
CA SER A 137 1.49 10.74 -12.31
C SER A 137 2.77 10.71 -11.46
N ILE A 138 3.71 9.82 -11.80
CA ILE A 138 5.02 9.69 -11.14
C ILE A 138 5.85 10.95 -11.36
N THR A 139 5.94 11.44 -12.59
CA THR A 139 6.68 12.67 -12.93
C THR A 139 6.14 13.86 -12.16
N LEU A 140 4.81 14.06 -12.14
CA LEU A 140 4.17 15.17 -11.43
C LEU A 140 4.42 15.10 -9.91
N ALA A 141 4.41 13.90 -9.32
CA ALA A 141 4.72 13.71 -7.92
C ALA A 141 6.18 14.11 -7.60
N GLN A 142 7.14 13.66 -8.42
CA GLN A 142 8.56 13.98 -8.26
C GLN A 142 8.83 15.48 -8.44
N GLU A 143 8.21 16.11 -9.44
CA GLU A 143 8.32 17.56 -9.69
C GLU A 143 7.76 18.40 -8.52
N ALA A 144 6.74 17.89 -7.83
CA ALA A 144 6.20 18.51 -6.61
C ALA A 144 7.07 18.24 -5.37
N GLY A 145 8.11 17.40 -5.48
CA GLY A 145 9.03 17.04 -4.40
C GLY A 145 8.55 15.91 -3.50
N ALA A 146 7.52 15.16 -3.91
CA ALA A 146 7.09 13.95 -3.21
C ALA A 146 8.04 12.79 -3.52
N ARG A 147 8.29 11.94 -2.51
CA ARG A 147 8.92 10.65 -2.76
C ARG A 147 7.99 9.75 -3.58
N VAL A 148 8.54 8.81 -4.33
CA VAL A 148 7.76 7.83 -5.09
C VAL A 148 8.06 6.40 -4.62
N ASP A 149 7.02 5.68 -4.23
CA ASP A 149 7.08 4.25 -3.93
C ASP A 149 6.32 3.45 -5.00
N LEU A 150 6.82 2.25 -5.33
CA LEU A 150 6.10 1.26 -6.12
C LEU A 150 5.35 0.29 -5.19
N CYS A 151 4.01 0.21 -5.31
CA CYS A 151 3.21 -0.76 -4.56
C CYS A 151 3.29 -2.15 -5.19
N VAL A 152 3.76 -3.14 -4.44
CA VAL A 152 3.84 -4.54 -4.82
C VAL A 152 2.73 -5.30 -4.13
N THR A 153 1.85 -5.91 -4.93
CA THR A 153 0.65 -6.57 -4.43
C THR A 153 0.74 -8.07 -4.57
N ASN A 154 0.31 -8.81 -3.54
CA ASN A 154 0.09 -10.25 -3.60
C ASN A 154 -1.09 -10.65 -2.72
N PHE A 155 -2.20 -11.06 -3.34
CA PHE A 155 -3.48 -11.22 -2.64
C PHE A 155 -3.96 -12.68 -2.60
N GLY A 156 -4.39 -13.11 -1.43
CA GLY A 156 -4.94 -14.42 -1.14
C GLY A 156 -3.96 -15.42 -0.53
N THR A 157 -4.50 -16.45 0.09
CA THR A 157 -3.75 -17.48 0.83
C THR A 157 -2.74 -18.21 -0.04
N THR A 158 -3.18 -18.76 -1.18
CA THR A 158 -2.33 -19.57 -2.05
C THR A 158 -1.18 -18.77 -2.68
N PRO A 159 -1.40 -17.60 -3.32
CA PRO A 159 -0.31 -16.79 -3.85
C PRO A 159 0.73 -16.40 -2.80
N ASN A 160 0.30 -16.09 -1.57
CA ASN A 160 1.21 -15.76 -0.49
C ASN A 160 2.04 -16.97 -0.03
N ILE A 161 1.43 -18.15 0.16
CA ILE A 161 2.18 -19.38 0.46
C ILE A 161 3.20 -19.69 -0.66
N THR A 162 2.78 -19.58 -1.93
CA THR A 162 3.64 -19.87 -3.08
C THR A 162 4.86 -18.95 -3.14
N PHE A 163 4.67 -17.63 -3.00
CA PHE A 163 5.78 -16.68 -3.07
C PHE A 163 6.67 -16.74 -1.82
N LEU A 164 6.08 -16.73 -0.62
CA LEU A 164 6.82 -16.69 0.63
C LEU A 164 7.56 -18.01 0.92
N GLY A 165 7.18 -19.12 0.29
CA GLY A 165 7.94 -20.37 0.32
C GLY A 165 9.07 -20.48 -0.71
N ASN A 166 9.28 -19.46 -1.56
CA ASN A 166 10.13 -19.58 -2.75
C ASN A 166 11.25 -18.54 -2.80
N GLN A 167 12.43 -18.89 -2.28
CA GLN A 167 13.59 -18.01 -2.28
C GLN A 167 14.06 -17.62 -3.69
N THR A 168 13.94 -18.52 -4.68
CA THR A 168 14.27 -18.17 -6.08
C THR A 168 13.36 -17.05 -6.60
N ALA A 169 12.07 -17.06 -6.23
CA ALA A 169 11.17 -15.97 -6.52
C ALA A 169 11.58 -14.67 -5.81
N TRP A 170 12.05 -14.73 -4.56
CA TRP A 170 12.55 -13.53 -3.87
C TRP A 170 13.73 -12.87 -4.60
N HIS A 171 14.68 -13.67 -5.10
CA HIS A 171 15.79 -13.15 -5.91
C HIS A 171 15.32 -12.44 -7.18
N ARG A 172 14.43 -13.09 -7.96
CA ARG A 172 13.91 -12.47 -9.18
C ARG A 172 13.06 -11.24 -8.90
N PHE A 173 12.31 -11.24 -7.80
CA PHE A 173 11.55 -10.08 -7.34
C PHE A 173 12.47 -8.90 -7.08
N ALA A 174 13.49 -9.08 -6.25
CA ALA A 174 14.43 -8.01 -5.94
C ALA A 174 15.14 -7.48 -7.19
N ASP A 175 15.57 -8.36 -8.09
CA ASP A 175 16.20 -7.96 -9.36
C ASP A 175 15.24 -7.10 -10.20
N SER A 176 13.99 -7.54 -10.35
CA SER A 176 12.96 -6.82 -11.11
C SER A 176 12.61 -5.48 -10.46
N LEU A 177 12.45 -5.47 -9.15
CA LEU A 177 12.14 -4.27 -8.37
C LEU A 177 13.23 -3.22 -8.53
N ILE A 178 14.50 -3.58 -8.33
CA ILE A 178 15.63 -2.65 -8.45
C ILE A 178 15.68 -2.02 -9.85
N VAL A 179 15.47 -2.81 -10.91
CA VAL A 179 15.38 -2.29 -12.29
C VAL A 179 14.27 -1.26 -12.43
N LEU A 180 13.08 -1.53 -11.89
CA LEU A 180 11.93 -0.62 -12.00
C LEU A 180 12.10 0.65 -11.17
N LEU A 181 12.68 0.54 -9.97
CA LEU A 181 13.00 1.71 -9.13
C LEU A 181 14.07 2.58 -9.79
N ASN A 182 15.12 1.97 -10.35
CA ASN A 182 16.14 2.69 -11.12
C ASN A 182 15.54 3.40 -12.34
N TYR A 183 14.62 2.73 -13.07
CA TYR A 183 14.00 3.29 -14.27
C TYR A 183 13.21 4.58 -14.01
N ARG A 184 12.66 4.73 -12.80
CA ARG A 184 11.91 5.93 -12.38
C ARG A 184 12.65 6.83 -11.43
N ASN A 185 13.86 6.47 -11.02
CA ASN A 185 14.50 7.06 -9.85
C ASN A 185 13.53 7.15 -8.65
N ALA A 186 12.78 6.07 -8.42
CA ALA A 186 11.83 5.97 -7.32
C ALA A 186 12.57 5.69 -5.99
N ASP A 187 11.99 6.16 -4.90
CA ASP A 187 12.59 6.18 -3.56
C ASP A 187 12.38 4.87 -2.79
N GLY A 188 11.35 4.11 -3.12
CA GLY A 188 10.98 2.98 -2.28
C GLY A 188 9.99 1.99 -2.88
N VAL A 189 9.64 1.03 -2.03
CA VAL A 189 8.66 -0.01 -2.31
C VAL A 189 7.65 -0.06 -1.16
N ASN A 190 6.38 -0.22 -1.52
CA ASN A 190 5.33 -0.59 -0.58
C ASN A 190 4.99 -2.07 -0.79
N ILE A 191 4.98 -2.85 0.27
CA ILE A 191 4.57 -4.26 0.26
C ILE A 191 3.12 -4.33 0.76
N ASP A 192 2.21 -4.62 -0.16
CA ASP A 192 0.77 -4.75 0.09
C ASP A 192 0.34 -6.21 -0.13
N PHE A 193 0.69 -7.05 0.83
CA PHE A 193 0.37 -8.48 0.79
C PHE A 193 -0.84 -8.75 1.67
N GLU A 194 -1.91 -9.25 1.07
CA GLU A 194 -3.17 -9.47 1.77
C GLU A 194 -3.68 -10.91 1.67
N GLY A 195 -4.41 -11.39 2.67
CA GLY A 195 -4.87 -12.77 2.77
C GLY A 195 -3.75 -13.73 3.16
N MET A 196 -2.70 -13.26 3.85
CA MET A 196 -1.62 -14.12 4.33
C MET A 196 -2.10 -14.97 5.53
N PRO A 197 -1.99 -16.31 5.48
CA PRO A 197 -2.33 -17.13 6.64
C PRO A 197 -1.23 -17.01 7.70
N GLY A 198 -1.60 -17.16 8.98
CA GLY A 198 -0.67 -17.01 10.10
C GLY A 198 0.54 -17.95 10.05
N SER A 199 0.42 -19.09 9.36
CA SER A 199 1.53 -20.01 9.08
C SER A 199 2.68 -19.38 8.29
N GLN A 200 2.44 -18.25 7.61
CA GLN A 200 3.47 -17.52 6.86
C GLN A 200 4.17 -16.42 7.65
N ARG A 201 3.86 -16.22 8.94
CA ARG A 201 4.48 -15.16 9.78
C ARG A 201 6.01 -15.12 9.66
N ASN A 202 6.66 -16.27 9.83
CA ASN A 202 8.12 -16.36 9.75
C ASN A 202 8.62 -16.18 8.32
N ASN A 203 7.92 -16.74 7.33
CA ASN A 203 8.32 -16.62 5.92
C ASN A 203 8.23 -15.17 5.43
N PHE A 204 7.18 -14.44 5.82
CA PHE A 204 7.04 -13.02 5.52
C PHE A 204 8.17 -12.19 6.16
N THR A 205 8.45 -12.41 7.44
CA THR A 205 9.57 -11.74 8.14
C THR A 205 10.92 -12.04 7.48
N ASN A 206 11.16 -13.31 7.10
CA ASN A 206 12.37 -13.72 6.38
C ASN A 206 12.48 -13.07 5.00
N PHE A 207 11.37 -12.97 4.27
CA PHE A 207 11.30 -12.28 2.99
C PHE A 207 11.65 -10.80 3.12
N ILE A 208 11.07 -10.09 4.10
CA ILE A 208 11.37 -8.67 4.34
C ILE A 208 12.83 -8.48 4.79
N THR A 209 13.36 -9.39 5.62
CA THR A 209 14.79 -9.40 6.01
C THR A 209 15.68 -9.54 4.78
N TYR A 210 15.38 -10.51 3.92
CA TYR A 210 16.09 -10.71 2.65
C TYR A 210 16.03 -9.45 1.78
N LEU A 211 14.84 -8.88 1.61
CA LEU A 211 14.62 -7.70 0.76
C LEU A 211 15.39 -6.49 1.28
N ARG A 212 15.37 -6.22 2.59
CA ARG A 212 16.13 -5.14 3.23
C ARG A 212 17.63 -5.29 2.96
N ASN A 213 18.20 -6.46 3.26
CA ASN A 213 19.61 -6.74 3.01
C ASN A 213 19.97 -6.56 1.53
N ARG A 214 19.10 -7.01 0.62
CA ARG A 214 19.33 -6.89 -0.81
C ARG A 214 19.31 -5.44 -1.28
N LEU A 215 18.36 -4.65 -0.80
CA LEU A 215 18.26 -3.23 -1.12
C LEU A 215 19.40 -2.41 -0.49
N ASP A 216 19.86 -2.74 0.72
CA ASP A 216 21.01 -2.09 1.33
C ASP A 216 22.31 -2.33 0.58
N ALA A 217 22.47 -3.52 -0.01
CA ALA A 217 23.65 -3.84 -0.82
C ALA A 217 23.59 -3.19 -2.21
N ASP A 218 22.47 -3.32 -2.92
CA ASP A 218 22.41 -3.04 -4.36
C ASP A 218 21.79 -1.67 -4.70
N ARG A 219 20.97 -1.09 -3.81
CA ARG A 219 20.36 0.23 -3.98
C ARG A 219 20.20 0.94 -2.63
N PRO A 220 21.32 1.31 -1.96
CA PRO A 220 21.29 1.90 -0.63
C PRO A 220 20.37 3.12 -0.56
N GLY A 221 19.66 3.28 0.56
CA GLY A 221 18.69 4.38 0.76
C GLY A 221 17.29 4.11 0.20
N THR A 222 17.05 2.95 -0.43
CA THR A 222 15.70 2.54 -0.82
C THR A 222 14.85 2.30 0.43
N SER A 223 13.69 2.96 0.51
CA SER A 223 12.73 2.79 1.60
C SER A 223 11.81 1.58 1.38
N ILE A 224 11.45 0.91 2.48
CA ILE A 224 10.45 -0.17 2.50
C ILE A 224 9.30 0.28 3.40
N SER A 225 8.08 0.22 2.88
CA SER A 225 6.87 0.34 3.67
C SER A 225 6.01 -0.92 3.56
N ILE A 226 5.21 -1.19 4.59
CA ILE A 226 4.28 -2.33 4.60
C ILE A 226 2.88 -1.81 4.86
N ALA A 227 1.93 -2.18 3.99
CA ALA A 227 0.51 -2.06 4.29
C ALA A 227 0.10 -3.23 5.19
N LEU A 228 -0.53 -2.94 6.33
CA LEU A 228 -0.99 -3.95 7.29
C LEU A 228 -2.41 -3.67 7.74
N TYR A 229 -3.07 -4.71 8.24
CA TYR A 229 -4.42 -4.61 8.77
C TYR A 229 -4.47 -3.76 10.03
N ALA A 230 -5.58 -3.05 10.21
CA ALA A 230 -5.91 -2.49 11.51
C ALA A 230 -6.13 -3.57 12.58
N VAL A 231 -6.62 -4.74 12.18
CA VAL A 231 -6.74 -5.92 13.04
C VAL A 231 -6.14 -7.13 12.32
N ASP A 232 -5.02 -7.64 12.82
CA ASP A 232 -4.35 -8.82 12.27
C ASP A 232 -4.84 -10.10 12.96
N TRP A 233 -5.99 -10.60 12.50
CA TRP A 233 -6.62 -11.83 13.02
C TRP A 233 -5.75 -13.08 12.88
N THR A 234 -4.82 -13.10 11.92
CA THR A 234 -3.95 -14.26 11.67
C THR A 234 -2.61 -14.14 12.41
N ASN A 235 -2.34 -13.00 13.06
CA ASN A 235 -1.06 -12.69 13.70
C ASN A 235 0.12 -12.94 12.74
N VAL A 236 -0.03 -12.56 11.47
CA VAL A 236 0.96 -12.81 10.43
C VAL A 236 2.09 -11.78 10.44
N PHE A 237 1.86 -10.58 10.98
CA PHE A 237 2.89 -9.54 11.05
C PHE A 237 3.69 -9.62 12.35
N ASP A 238 4.96 -10.03 12.27
CA ASP A 238 5.88 -9.94 13.40
C ASP A 238 6.42 -8.51 13.56
N ILE A 239 5.63 -7.65 14.20
CA ILE A 239 5.94 -6.22 14.32
C ILE A 239 7.31 -5.99 14.97
N ALA A 240 7.66 -6.77 16.00
CA ALA A 240 8.95 -6.61 16.68
C ALA A 240 10.13 -6.94 15.76
N ALA A 241 10.02 -8.01 14.96
CA ALA A 241 11.05 -8.40 14.01
C ALA A 241 11.08 -7.54 12.74
N LEU A 242 9.93 -7.01 12.30
CA LEU A 242 9.80 -6.16 11.12
C LEU A 242 10.23 -4.71 11.37
N ASN A 243 10.02 -4.17 12.56
CA ASN A 243 10.30 -2.77 12.90
C ASN A 243 11.74 -2.30 12.58
N PRO A 244 12.82 -3.08 12.81
CA PRO A 244 14.17 -2.64 12.42
C PRO A 244 14.45 -2.76 10.90
N LEU A 245 13.57 -3.37 10.12
CA LEU A 245 13.81 -3.70 8.70
C LEU A 245 13.12 -2.74 7.73
N ILE A 246 12.16 -1.94 8.20
CA ILE A 246 11.33 -1.10 7.33
C ILE A 246 11.27 0.35 7.83
N ASP A 247 10.86 1.24 6.95
CA ASP A 247 10.81 2.68 7.21
C ASP A 247 9.43 3.15 7.65
N ALA A 248 8.36 2.44 7.27
CA ALA A 248 6.99 2.78 7.66
C ALA A 248 6.05 1.58 7.67
N PHE A 249 5.25 1.50 8.74
CA PHE A 249 4.03 0.71 8.76
C PHE A 249 2.86 1.61 8.37
N VAL A 250 2.11 1.22 7.35
CA VAL A 250 0.87 1.88 6.94
C VAL A 250 -0.30 1.02 7.40
N VAL A 251 -1.01 1.48 8.42
CA VAL A 251 -2.19 0.79 8.93
C VAL A 251 -3.38 1.09 8.03
N MET A 252 -3.98 0.04 7.45
CA MET A 252 -5.25 0.10 6.73
C MET A 252 -6.40 0.24 7.73
N GLY A 253 -6.56 1.45 8.26
CA GLY A 253 -7.56 1.82 9.26
C GLY A 253 -8.97 2.05 8.68
N TYR A 254 -9.41 1.16 7.80
CA TYR A 254 -10.69 1.24 7.09
C TYR A 254 -11.22 -0.19 6.80
N ASP A 255 -12.37 -0.29 6.14
CA ASP A 255 -13.07 -1.55 5.82
C ASP A 255 -13.43 -2.38 7.07
N TYR A 256 -13.71 -1.72 8.20
CA TYR A 256 -14.25 -2.38 9.40
C TYR A 256 -15.68 -2.90 9.20
N HIS A 257 -16.40 -2.26 8.27
CA HIS A 257 -17.69 -2.69 7.77
C HIS A 257 -17.67 -2.80 6.25
N TYR A 258 -18.30 -3.84 5.71
CA TYR A 258 -18.29 -4.13 4.27
C TYR A 258 -19.59 -4.77 3.79
N SER A 259 -19.74 -4.93 2.46
CA SER A 259 -21.00 -5.31 1.81
C SER A 259 -21.58 -6.67 2.23
N ALA A 260 -20.79 -7.54 2.86
CA ALA A 260 -21.27 -8.84 3.34
C ALA A 260 -21.66 -8.82 4.84
N ASP A 261 -21.51 -7.69 5.53
CA ASP A 261 -21.92 -7.58 6.93
C ASP A 261 -23.44 -7.63 7.07
N SER A 262 -23.90 -8.35 8.09
CA SER A 262 -25.32 -8.40 8.45
C SER A 262 -25.85 -7.07 9.00
N GLN A 263 -24.95 -6.17 9.42
CA GLN A 263 -25.27 -4.86 9.96
C GLN A 263 -24.39 -3.80 9.32
N ALA A 264 -25.01 -2.76 8.75
CA ALA A 264 -24.28 -1.60 8.24
C ALA A 264 -23.61 -0.84 9.40
N GLY A 265 -22.39 -0.35 9.15
CA GLY A 265 -21.62 0.44 10.09
C GLY A 265 -20.53 1.27 9.39
N PRO A 266 -19.77 2.08 10.15
CA PRO A 266 -18.76 3.00 9.63
C PRO A 266 -17.48 2.33 9.11
#